data_AF-A0A345RAG5-F1
#
_entry.id   AF-A0A345RAG5-F1
#
_cell.length_a   1.000
_cell.length_b   1.000
_cell.length_c   1.000
_cell.angle_alpha   90.00
_cell.angle_beta   90.00
_cell.angle_gamma   90.00
#
_symmetry.space_group_name_H-M   'P 1'
#
loop_
_entity.id
_entity.type
_entity.pdbx_description
1 polymer ?
#
loop_
_entity_poly.entity_id
_entity_poly.type
_entity_poly.pdbx_seq_one_letter_code
_entity_poly.pdbx_strand_id
1 'polypeptide(L)'
;MSSNNWHSGKTQIFWTCKALIDGRTISHKTEIREVRGWRLGSIIHRLKAELHWPILVEYRGPDNIAHYWLSKDAIVSELRFPQSAKALGVKGDAAQ
;
A
#
# COMPACT_ATOMS: atom_id res chain seq x y z
N MET A 1 30.09 6.48 -11.88
CA MET A 1 28.67 6.82 -11.63
C MET A 1 28.12 5.78 -10.68
N SER A 2 28.09 6.10 -9.38
CA SER A 2 27.67 5.15 -8.35
C SER A 2 26.18 4.91 -8.47
N SER A 3 25.79 3.73 -8.95
CA SER A 3 24.40 3.27 -8.95
C SER A 3 23.95 3.12 -7.50
N ASN A 4 23.43 4.20 -6.93
CA ASN A 4 22.76 4.21 -5.63
C ASN A 4 21.50 3.34 -5.75
N ASN A 5 21.69 2.02 -5.61
CA ASN A 5 20.65 1.06 -5.30
C ASN A 5 20.17 1.29 -3.86
N TRP A 6 19.67 2.50 -3.60
CA TRP A 6 19.09 2.91 -2.35
C TRP A 6 17.71 2.24 -2.23
N HIS A 7 17.71 0.96 -1.94
CA HIS A 7 16.56 0.27 -1.38
C HIS A 7 16.45 0.65 0.10
N SER A 8 16.25 1.93 0.42
CA SER A 8 15.99 2.34 1.81
C SER A 8 14.85 1.52 2.37
N GLY A 9 15.07 0.98 3.57
CA GLY A 9 14.27 -0.07 4.19
C GLY A 9 12.76 0.16 4.11
N LYS A 10 12.01 -0.95 4.03
CA LYS A 10 10.53 -1.03 4.13
C LYS A 10 9.84 0.28 3.76
N THR A 11 9.98 0.70 2.49
CA THR A 11 9.45 2.00 2.01
C THR A 11 7.98 2.19 2.39
N GLN A 12 7.51 3.43 2.55
CA GLN A 12 6.10 3.74 2.80
C GLN A 12 5.18 3.04 1.78
N ILE A 13 5.63 2.92 0.51
CA ILE A 13 4.94 2.18 -0.55
C ILE A 13 4.84 0.69 -0.20
N PHE A 14 5.94 0.06 0.20
CA PHE A 14 5.95 -1.35 0.62
C PHE A 14 5.01 -1.57 1.81
N TRP A 15 5.08 -0.72 2.85
CA TRP A 15 4.19 -0.82 4.01
C TRP A 15 2.72 -0.68 3.60
N THR A 16 2.40 0.28 2.73
CA THR A 16 1.03 0.51 2.24
C THR A 16 0.52 -0.71 1.48
N CYS A 17 1.30 -1.23 0.51
CA CYS A 17 0.92 -2.41 -0.27
C CYS A 17 0.72 -3.62 0.65
N LYS A 18 1.64 -3.84 1.60
CA LYS A 18 1.54 -4.94 2.55
C LYS A 18 0.30 -4.82 3.44
N ALA A 19 0.05 -3.65 4.03
CA ALA A 19 -1.11 -3.46 4.89
C ALA A 19 -2.44 -3.69 4.15
N LEU A 20 -2.53 -3.27 2.89
CA LEU A 20 -3.69 -3.53 2.04
C LEU A 20 -3.88 -5.02 1.74
N ILE A 21 -2.81 -5.74 1.41
CA ILE A 21 -2.84 -7.19 1.17
C ILE A 21 -3.22 -7.96 2.44
N ASP A 22 -2.70 -7.55 3.60
CA ASP A 22 -3.02 -8.11 4.90
C ASP A 22 -4.49 -7.83 5.32
N GLY A 23 -5.29 -7.18 4.46
CA GLY A 23 -6.69 -6.84 4.72
C GLY A 23 -6.89 -5.75 5.77
N ARG A 24 -5.82 -5.00 6.11
CA ARG A 24 -5.88 -3.94 7.13
C ARG A 24 -6.51 -2.68 6.54
N THR A 25 -7.33 -2.01 7.34
CA THR A 25 -7.76 -0.63 7.05
C THR A 25 -6.71 0.35 7.55
N ILE A 26 -6.17 1.16 6.64
CA ILE A 26 -5.14 2.16 6.93
C ILE A 26 -5.67 3.57 6.70
N SER A 27 -5.17 4.52 7.50
CA SER A 27 -5.47 5.94 7.34
C SER A 27 -4.18 6.75 7.43
N HIS A 28 -4.24 8.04 7.12
CA HIS A 28 -3.09 8.94 7.29
C HIS A 28 -2.56 8.93 8.73
N LYS A 29 -3.44 8.81 9.74
CA LYS A 29 -3.03 8.69 11.15
C LYS A 29 -2.21 7.40 11.39
N THR A 30 -2.61 6.30 10.77
CA THR A 30 -1.90 5.02 10.85
C THR A 30 -0.51 5.11 10.21
N GLU A 31 -0.41 5.73 9.03
CA GLU A 31 0.86 5.95 8.32
C GLU A 31 1.85 6.76 9.17
N ILE A 32 1.39 7.89 9.72
CA ILE A 32 2.23 8.75 10.58
C ILE A 32 2.74 7.97 11.79
N ARG A 33 1.87 7.17 12.42
CA ARG A 33 2.22 6.41 13.62
C ARG A 33 3.21 5.28 13.36
N GLU A 34 3.00 4.49 12.30
CA GLU A 34 3.77 3.27 12.05
C GLU A 34 5.06 3.52 11.27
N VAL A 35 5.01 4.41 10.27
CA VAL A 35 6.13 4.63 9.34
C VAL A 35 6.61 6.08 9.28
N ARG A 36 6.07 6.95 10.15
CA ARG A 36 6.40 8.40 10.19
C ARG A 36 6.31 9.05 8.81
N GLY A 37 5.35 8.59 8.02
CA GLY A 37 5.12 9.03 6.65
C GLY A 37 3.96 9.99 6.52
N TRP A 38 3.88 10.65 5.37
CA TRP A 38 2.82 11.60 5.02
C TRP A 38 2.30 11.44 3.59
N ARG A 39 2.74 10.39 2.87
CA ARG A 39 2.52 10.24 1.43
C ARG A 39 1.43 9.24 1.10
N LEU A 40 0.66 8.73 2.08
CA LEU A 40 -0.37 7.72 1.87
C LEU A 40 -1.34 8.10 0.75
N GLY A 41 -1.90 9.31 0.79
CA GLY A 41 -2.84 9.77 -0.24
C GLY A 41 -2.28 9.67 -1.67
N SER A 42 -1.03 10.11 -1.88
CA SER A 42 -0.36 10.00 -3.18
C SER A 42 -0.07 8.55 -3.57
N ILE A 43 0.29 7.69 -2.60
CA ILE A 43 0.52 6.27 -2.84
C ILE A 43 -0.79 5.59 -3.25
N ILE A 44 -1.87 5.79 -2.50
CA ILE A 44 -3.18 5.23 -2.82
C ILE A 44 -3.67 5.72 -4.17
N HIS A 45 -3.55 7.02 -4.47
CA HIS A 45 -3.91 7.56 -5.78
C HIS A 45 -3.16 6.84 -6.90
N ARG A 46 -1.84 6.65 -6.75
CA ARG A 46 -1.02 5.94 -7.73
C ARG A 46 -1.43 4.47 -7.88
N LEU A 47 -1.66 3.77 -6.77
CA LEU A 47 -2.11 2.38 -6.78
C LEU A 47 -3.45 2.24 -7.51
N LYS A 48 -4.39 3.17 -7.30
CA LYS A 48 -5.70 3.17 -7.99
C LYS A 48 -5.59 3.57 -9.46
N ALA A 49 -4.92 4.68 -9.76
CA ALA A 49 -4.92 5.29 -11.09
C ALA A 49 -3.98 4.59 -12.08
N GLU A 50 -2.77 4.21 -11.65
CA GLU A 50 -1.78 3.60 -12.55
C GLU A 50 -1.83 2.07 -12.50
N LEU A 51 -2.01 1.52 -11.30
CA LEU A 51 -1.91 0.07 -11.08
C LEU A 51 -3.27 -0.62 -10.95
N HIS A 52 -4.37 0.14 -11.03
CA HIS A 52 -5.74 -0.37 -11.02
C HIS A 52 -6.09 -1.21 -9.79
N TRP A 53 -5.47 -0.89 -8.65
CA TRP A 53 -5.78 -1.60 -7.40
C TRP A 53 -7.22 -1.29 -6.97
N PRO A 54 -8.01 -2.31 -6.61
CA PRO A 54 -9.38 -2.17 -6.15
C PRO A 54 -9.42 -1.68 -4.69
N ILE A 55 -8.93 -0.46 -4.46
CA ILE A 55 -8.88 0.16 -3.12
C ILE A 55 -10.14 0.97 -2.88
N LEU A 56 -10.84 0.62 -1.81
CA LEU A 56 -12.01 1.33 -1.32
C LEU A 56 -11.57 2.43 -0.34
N VAL A 57 -12.36 3.49 -0.30
CA VAL A 57 -12.15 4.63 0.60
C VAL A 57 -13.46 4.98 1.29
N GLU A 58 -13.38 5.25 2.58
CA GLU A 58 -14.48 5.79 3.38
C GLU A 58 -13.94 6.91 4.26
N TYR A 59 -14.68 8.01 4.33
CA TYR A 59 -14.36 9.14 5.18
C TYR A 59 -15.13 9.00 6.49
N ARG A 60 -14.42 8.95 7.62
CA ARG A 60 -15.04 8.74 8.94
C ARG A 60 -14.81 9.91 9.88
N GLY A 61 -15.82 10.16 10.72
CA GLY A 61 -15.78 11.12 11.80
C GLY A 61 -15.93 12.59 11.36
N PRO A 62 -15.96 13.52 12.34
CA PRO A 62 -16.10 14.95 12.07
C PRO A 62 -14.89 15.54 11.31
N ASP A 63 -13.72 14.90 11.44
CA ASP A 63 -12.49 15.28 10.75
C ASP A 63 -12.41 14.77 9.30
N ASN A 64 -13.42 14.02 8.82
CA ASN A 64 -13.45 13.39 7.49
C ASN A 64 -12.15 12.63 7.16
N ILE A 65 -11.71 11.76 8.06
CA ILE A 65 -10.45 11.02 7.87
C ILE A 65 -10.67 9.93 6.84
N ALA A 66 -9.84 9.90 5.81
CA ALA A 66 -9.87 8.85 4.81
C ALA A 66 -9.32 7.53 5.37
N HIS A 67 -10.16 6.50 5.36
CA HIS A 67 -9.83 5.11 5.65
C HIS A 67 -9.79 4.33 4.35
N TYR A 68 -8.66 3.69 4.08
CA TYR A 68 -8.42 2.92 2.87
C TYR A 68 -8.28 1.44 3.21
N TRP A 69 -8.86 0.58 2.39
CA TRP A 69 -8.66 -0.86 2.46
C TRP A 69 -8.79 -1.47 1.07
N LEU A 70 -8.23 -2.67 0.90
CA LEU A 70 -8.38 -3.44 -0.33
C LEU A 70 -9.76 -4.08 -0.37
N SER A 71 -10.42 -4.07 -1.53
CA SER A 71 -11.68 -4.80 -1.71
C SER A 71 -11.51 -6.27 -1.32
N LYS A 72 -12.54 -6.86 -0.68
CA LYS A 72 -12.51 -8.28 -0.30
C LYS A 72 -12.49 -9.22 -1.51
N ASP A 73 -12.99 -8.73 -2.65
CA ASP A 73 -13.01 -9.45 -3.91
C ASP A 73 -11.70 -9.31 -4.70
N ALA A 74 -10.72 -8.59 -4.15
CA ALA A 74 -9.45 -8.36 -4.82
C ALA A 74 -8.57 -9.62 -4.78
N ILE A 75 -8.20 -10.11 -5.96
CA ILE A 75 -7.26 -11.22 -6.11
C ILE A 75 -5.84 -10.65 -6.05
N VAL A 76 -5.15 -10.87 -4.93
CA VAL A 76 -3.79 -10.34 -4.68
C VAL A 76 -2.81 -10.76 -5.78
N SER A 77 -2.96 -11.98 -6.30
CA SER A 77 -2.10 -12.54 -7.36
C SER A 77 -2.21 -11.82 -8.69
N GLU A 78 -3.32 -11.12 -8.95
CA GLU A 78 -3.55 -10.35 -10.18
C GLU A 78 -3.13 -8.88 -10.05
N LEU A 79 -2.76 -8.44 -8.84
CA LEU A 79 -2.37 -7.05 -8.59
C LEU A 79 -1.01 -6.73 -9.22
N ARG A 80 -0.93 -5.58 -9.88
CA ARG A 80 0.34 -5.06 -10.40
C ARG A 80 1.08 -4.32 -9.29
N PHE A 81 2.23 -4.85 -8.88
CA PHE A 81 3.03 -4.24 -7.82
C PHE A 81 4.02 -3.19 -8.36
N PRO A 82 4.19 -2.06 -7.65
CA PRO A 82 5.28 -1.14 -7.94
C PRO A 82 6.64 -1.81 -7.66
N GLN A 83 7.72 -1.32 -8.29
CA GLN A 83 9.08 -1.89 -8.16
C GLN A 83 9.51 -2.12 -6.70
N SER A 84 9.16 -1.20 -5.81
CA SER A 84 9.47 -1.26 -4.37
C SER A 84 8.67 -2.33 -3.59
N ALA A 85 7.57 -2.83 -4.15
CA ALA A 85 6.69 -3.82 -3.55
C ALA A 85 6.58 -5.12 -4.36
N LYS A 86 7.39 -5.30 -5.41
CA LYS A 86 7.41 -6.52 -6.24
C LYS A 86 7.60 -7.81 -5.43
N ALA A 87 8.36 -7.74 -4.33
CA ALA A 87 8.56 -8.87 -3.43
C ALA A 87 7.26 -9.38 -2.78
N LEU A 88 6.19 -8.56 -2.71
CA LEU A 88 4.90 -8.97 -2.18
C LEU A 88 4.10 -9.83 -3.19
N GLY A 89 4.21 -9.54 -4.49
CA GLY A 89 3.51 -10.30 -5.53
C GLY A 89 4.10 -11.68 -5.81
N VAL A 90 5.40 -11.86 -5.57
CA VAL A 90 6.06 -13.18 -5.70
C VAL A 90 5.69 -14.10 -4.52
N LYS A 91 5.27 -13.53 -3.39
CA LYS A 91 4.93 -14.26 -2.17
C LYS A 91 3.47 -14.74 -2.14
N GLY A 92 2.84 -14.89 -3.30
CA GLY A 92 1.58 -15.62 -3.45
C GLY A 92 1.76 -17.15 -3.52
N ASP A 93 2.98 -17.64 -3.72
CA ASP A 93 3.29 -19.08 -3.90
C ASP A 93 4.44 -19.59 -3.00
N ALA A 94 4.69 -18.95 -1.86
CA ALA A 94 5.72 -19.43 -0.94
C ALA A 94 5.25 -19.45 0.52
N ALA A 95 4.70 -20.61 0.87
CA ALA A 95 4.72 -21.27 2.18
C ALA A 95 3.89 -20.65 3.31
N GLN A 96 3.19 -21.41 4.16
CA GLN A 96 2.82 -22.82 4.28
C GLN A 96 1.85 -22.86 5.49
#